data_AF-A0AB38PLV0-F1
#
_entry.id   AF-A0AB38PLV0-F1
#
_cell.length_a   1.000
_cell.length_b   1.000
_cell.length_c   1.000
_cell.angle_alpha   90.00
_cell.angle_beta   90.00
_cell.angle_gamma   90.00
#
_symmetry.space_group_name_H-M   'P 1'
#
loop_
_entity.id
_entity.type
_entity.pdbx_description
1 polymer ?
#
loop_
_entity_poly.entity_id
_entity_poly.type
_entity_poly.pdbx_seq_one_letter_code
_entity_poly.pdbx_strand_id
1 'polypeptide(L)'
;MRSTISVRLKEAMKQNGMKQIDVINKANMLKDSDGVKVTKTDLSQYVNGKTSPGQQKLYILAKALNVSEAWLLGYDVEPKRPTDEERKLSHKGEIIAAHISDDVNDKEMNEIINFIEYIKSKRNSDK
;
A
#
# COMPACT_ATOMS: atom_id res chain seq x y z
N MET A 1 15.85 -9.10 14.50
CA MET A 1 15.73 -10.29 13.63
C MET A 1 14.62 -10.01 12.64
N ARG A 2 14.85 -10.16 11.32
CA ARG A 2 13.81 -9.90 10.31
C ARG A 2 12.75 -11.02 10.41
N SER A 3 11.49 -10.68 10.66
CA SER A 3 10.41 -11.67 10.67
C SER A 3 10.17 -12.22 9.26
N THR A 4 9.65 -13.43 9.13
CA THR A 4 9.20 -13.93 7.82
C THR A 4 7.78 -13.45 7.52
N ILE A 5 7.42 -13.44 6.23
CA ILE A 5 6.03 -13.17 5.84
C ILE A 5 5.04 -14.17 6.45
N SER A 6 5.45 -15.43 6.64
CA SER A 6 4.63 -16.44 7.31
C SER A 6 4.33 -16.09 8.77
N VAL A 7 5.32 -15.56 9.50
CA VAL A 7 5.15 -15.08 10.87
C VAL A 7 4.24 -13.85 10.90
N ARG A 8 4.50 -12.86 10.04
CA ARG A 8 3.70 -11.62 9.97
C ARG A 8 2.25 -11.85 9.54
N LEU A 9 2.00 -12.79 8.62
CA LEU A 9 0.65 -13.21 8.25
C LEU A 9 -0.09 -13.80 9.45
N LYS A 10 0.54 -14.71 10.19
CA LYS A 10 -0.07 -15.31 11.40
C LYS A 10 -0.34 -14.25 12.48
N GLU A 11 0.60 -13.32 12.66
CA GLU A 11 0.48 -12.22 13.61
C GLU A 11 -0.69 -11.30 13.26
N ALA A 12 -0.76 -10.81 12.02
CA ALA A 12 -1.85 -9.96 11.56
C ALA A 12 -3.21 -10.66 11.60
N MET A 13 -3.27 -11.94 11.21
CA MET A 13 -4.47 -12.76 11.33
C MET A 13 -4.96 -12.85 12.78
N LYS A 14 -4.05 -13.10 13.72
CA LYS A 14 -4.37 -13.17 15.16
C LYS A 14 -4.86 -11.83 15.69
N GLN A 15 -4.19 -10.73 15.35
CA GLN A 15 -4.57 -9.37 15.77
C GLN A 15 -5.96 -8.97 15.26
N ASN A 16 -6.32 -9.40 14.05
CA ASN A 16 -7.64 -9.15 13.45
C ASN A 16 -8.69 -10.21 13.82
N GLY A 17 -8.35 -11.26 14.58
CA GLY A 17 -9.27 -12.37 14.89
C GLY A 17 -9.73 -13.16 13.66
N MET A 18 -8.93 -13.19 12.58
CA MET A 18 -9.29 -13.79 11.30
C MET A 18 -8.69 -15.18 11.10
N LYS A 19 -9.50 -16.12 10.62
CA LYS A 19 -9.02 -17.40 10.06
C LYS A 19 -8.58 -17.20 8.62
N GLN A 20 -7.86 -18.18 8.06
CA GLN A 20 -7.42 -18.12 6.66
C GLN A 20 -8.59 -17.90 5.69
N ILE A 21 -9.74 -18.54 5.96
CA ILE A 21 -10.94 -18.37 5.12
C ILE A 21 -11.50 -16.95 5.17
N ASP A 22 -11.42 -16.28 6.33
CA ASP A 22 -11.90 -14.91 6.49
C ASP A 22 -11.01 -13.94 5.71
N VAL A 23 -9.69 -14.13 5.77
CA VAL A 23 -8.73 -13.35 4.98
C VAL A 23 -8.97 -13.55 3.48
N ILE A 24 -9.18 -14.78 3.03
CA ILE A 24 -9.48 -15.10 1.62
C ILE A 24 -10.75 -14.39 1.16
N ASN A 25 -11.83 -14.48 1.94
CA ASN A 25 -13.09 -13.85 1.61
C ASN A 25 -12.94 -12.33 1.54
N LYS A 26 -12.33 -11.73 2.57
CA LYS A 26 -12.10 -10.28 2.63
C LYS A 26 -11.21 -9.80 1.49
N ALA A 27 -10.12 -10.51 1.19
CA ALA A 27 -9.21 -10.20 0.09
C ALA A 27 -9.93 -10.21 -1.27
N ASN A 28 -10.72 -11.26 -1.53
CA ASN A 28 -11.40 -11.42 -2.82
C ASN A 28 -12.62 -10.49 -2.99
N MET A 29 -13.11 -9.85 -1.91
CA MET A 29 -14.16 -8.83 -1.96
C MET A 29 -13.62 -7.42 -2.28
N LEU A 30 -12.29 -7.21 -2.27
CA LEU A 30 -11.69 -5.93 -2.59
C LEU A 30 -11.81 -5.65 -4.09
N LYS A 31 -12.32 -4.45 -4.43
CA LYS A 31 -12.50 -4.00 -5.82
C LYS A 31 -11.16 -3.79 -6.54
N ASP A 32 -10.10 -3.48 -5.80
CA ASP A 32 -8.75 -3.21 -6.31
C ASP A 32 -7.94 -4.48 -6.59
N SER A 33 -8.63 -5.61 -6.75
CA SER A 33 -7.99 -6.89 -6.98
C SER A 33 -7.57 -7.10 -8.44
N ASP A 34 -8.03 -6.28 -9.40
CA ASP A 34 -7.70 -6.41 -10.82
C ASP A 34 -7.85 -7.85 -11.36
N GLY A 35 -8.85 -8.59 -10.86
CA GLY A 35 -9.08 -10.00 -11.21
C GLY A 35 -8.18 -11.01 -10.48
N VAL A 36 -7.23 -10.55 -9.67
CA VAL A 36 -6.35 -11.37 -8.83
C VAL A 36 -7.14 -11.95 -7.66
N LYS A 37 -7.10 -13.28 -7.54
CA LYS A 37 -7.74 -14.00 -6.43
C LYS A 37 -6.71 -14.65 -5.54
N VAL A 38 -6.96 -14.61 -4.24
CA VAL A 38 -6.25 -15.42 -3.24
C VAL A 38 -7.04 -16.70 -3.06
N THR A 39 -6.42 -17.84 -3.36
CA THR A 39 -7.03 -19.17 -3.15
C THR A 39 -6.68 -19.74 -1.78
N LYS A 40 -7.39 -20.81 -1.37
CA LYS A 40 -7.04 -21.57 -0.16
C LYS A 40 -5.62 -22.13 -0.21
N THR A 41 -5.20 -22.62 -1.36
CA THR A 41 -3.84 -23.16 -1.56
C THR A 41 -2.79 -22.08 -1.42
N ASP A 42 -3.01 -20.91 -2.04
CA ASP A 42 -2.10 -19.76 -1.93
C ASP A 42 -1.87 -19.37 -0.48
N LEU A 43 -2.94 -19.04 0.25
CA LEU A 43 -2.81 -18.54 1.62
C LEU A 43 -2.24 -19.60 2.55
N SER A 44 -2.59 -20.87 2.37
CA SER A 44 -2.01 -21.98 3.13
C SER A 44 -0.50 -22.11 2.90
N GLN A 45 -0.03 -21.97 1.65
CA GLN A 45 1.41 -21.99 1.35
C GLN A 45 2.13 -20.79 1.98
N TYR A 46 1.55 -19.59 1.94
CA TYR A 46 2.14 -18.38 2.52
C TYR A 46 2.22 -18.46 4.04
N VAL A 47 1.14 -18.86 4.71
CA VAL A 47 1.09 -19.02 6.17
C VAL A 47 2.07 -20.10 6.66
N ASN A 48 2.29 -21.15 5.86
CA ASN A 48 3.26 -22.20 6.18
C ASN A 48 4.69 -21.86 5.70
N GLY A 49 4.91 -20.70 5.07
CA GLY A 49 6.22 -20.26 4.61
C GLY A 49 6.80 -21.08 3.45
N LYS A 50 5.95 -21.82 2.71
CA LYS A 50 6.39 -22.61 1.55
C LYS A 50 6.72 -21.72 0.35
N THR A 51 5.97 -20.64 0.18
CA THR A 51 6.11 -19.68 -0.91
C THR A 51 5.80 -18.27 -0.39
N SER A 52 6.17 -17.25 -1.16
CA SER A 52 5.81 -15.85 -0.87
C SER A 52 4.80 -15.34 -1.91
N PRO A 53 3.88 -14.43 -1.53
CA PRO A 53 2.95 -13.82 -2.48
C PRO A 53 3.70 -12.90 -3.45
N GLY A 54 3.28 -12.92 -4.72
CA GLY A 54 3.66 -11.88 -5.68
C GLY A 54 3.05 -10.52 -5.33
N GLN A 55 3.51 -9.45 -5.99
CA GLN A 55 3.17 -8.07 -5.66
C GLN A 55 1.66 -7.80 -5.51
N GLN A 56 0.84 -8.24 -6.46
CA GLN A 56 -0.61 -8.02 -6.42
C GLN A 56 -1.27 -8.76 -5.25
N LYS A 57 -0.93 -10.04 -5.02
CA LYS A 57 -1.47 -10.81 -3.88
C LYS A 57 -1.00 -10.23 -2.56
N LEU A 58 0.25 -9.76 -2.47
CA LEU A 58 0.79 -9.09 -1.29
C LEU A 58 -0.02 -7.83 -0.97
N TYR A 59 -0.27 -6.99 -1.97
CA TYR A 59 -1.07 -5.77 -1.83
C TYR A 59 -2.47 -6.06 -1.28
N ILE A 60 -3.18 -7.02 -1.88
CA ILE A 60 -4.55 -7.37 -1.48
C ILE A 60 -4.56 -7.99 -0.07
N LEU A 61 -3.59 -8.84 0.27
CA LEU A 61 -3.46 -9.42 1.61
C LEU A 61 -3.17 -8.35 2.67
N ALA A 62 -2.25 -7.44 2.40
CA ALA A 62 -1.92 -6.32 3.27
C ALA A 62 -3.14 -5.42 3.50
N LYS A 63 -3.89 -5.12 2.43
CA LYS A 63 -5.14 -4.35 2.50
C LYS A 63 -6.23 -5.09 3.30
N ALA A 64 -6.41 -6.39 3.08
CA ALA A 64 -7.39 -7.19 3.81
C ALA A 64 -7.08 -7.27 5.31
N LEU A 65 -5.81 -7.39 5.67
CA LEU A 65 -5.32 -7.46 7.05
C LEU A 65 -5.09 -6.09 7.71
N ASN A 66 -5.30 -5.00 6.96
CA ASN A 66 -5.06 -3.62 7.38
C ASN A 66 -3.63 -3.38 7.90
N VAL A 67 -2.64 -3.93 7.20
CA VAL A 67 -1.21 -3.72 7.48
C VAL A 67 -0.45 -3.22 6.25
N SER A 68 0.74 -2.65 6.45
CA SER A 68 1.63 -2.25 5.34
C SER A 68 2.30 -3.49 4.70
N GLU A 69 2.55 -3.42 3.40
CA GLU A 69 3.23 -4.48 2.65
C GLU A 69 4.65 -4.70 3.16
N ALA A 70 5.34 -3.61 3.50
CA ALA A 70 6.69 -3.67 4.06
C ALA A 70 6.70 -4.41 5.40
N TRP A 71 5.77 -4.09 6.31
CA TRP A 71 5.65 -4.83 7.56
C TRP A 71 5.32 -6.30 7.31
N LEU A 72 4.42 -6.59 6.37
CA LEU A 72 4.02 -7.95 6.03
C LEU A 72 5.16 -8.77 5.40
N LEU A 73 6.07 -8.13 4.66
CA LEU A 73 7.33 -8.72 4.16
C LEU A 73 8.39 -8.91 5.27
N GLY A 74 8.07 -8.52 6.50
CA GLY A 74 8.92 -8.73 7.67
C GLY A 74 9.93 -7.62 7.93
N TYR A 75 9.84 -6.48 7.23
CA TYR A 75 10.63 -5.31 7.58
C TYR A 75 10.24 -4.77 8.95
N ASP A 76 11.20 -4.12 9.60
CA ASP A 76 11.02 -3.49 10.90
C ASP A 76 10.49 -2.06 10.72
N VAL A 77 9.20 -1.96 10.42
CA VAL A 77 8.48 -0.71 10.19
C VAL A 77 7.16 -0.73 10.96
N GLU A 78 6.43 0.37 11.00
CA GLU A 78 5.10 0.35 11.59
C GLU A 78 4.14 -0.55 10.80
N PRO A 79 3.31 -1.37 11.48
CA PRO A 79 2.30 -2.18 10.80
C PRO A 79 1.26 -1.34 10.08
N LYS A 80 1.04 -0.10 10.51
CA LYS A 80 -0.04 0.76 10.02
C LYS A 80 0.00 0.87 8.50
N ARG A 81 -1.11 0.52 7.87
CA ARG A 81 -1.29 0.71 6.43
C ARG A 81 -1.59 2.20 6.15
N PRO A 82 -0.81 2.90 5.31
CA PRO A 82 -1.22 4.20 4.81
C PRO A 82 -2.47 4.05 3.94
N THR A 83 -3.36 5.04 4.00
CA THR A 83 -4.54 5.11 3.13
C THR A 83 -4.10 5.17 1.66
N ASP A 84 -4.98 4.75 0.77
CA ASP A 84 -4.67 4.77 -0.66
C ASP A 84 -4.44 6.21 -1.17
N GLU A 85 -5.05 7.21 -0.53
CA GLU A 85 -4.82 8.63 -0.83
C GLU A 85 -3.43 9.11 -0.34
N GLU A 86 -3.01 8.74 0.87
CA GLU A 86 -1.65 9.03 1.36
C GLU A 86 -0.60 8.40 0.46
N ARG A 87 -0.84 7.18 -0.04
CA ARG A 87 0.06 6.50 -1.00
C ARG A 87 0.15 7.23 -2.33
N LYS A 88 -1.00 7.65 -2.90
CA LYS A 88 -1.03 8.42 -4.15
C LYS A 88 -0.30 9.75 -4.00
N LEU A 89 -0.48 10.43 -2.86
CA LEU A 89 0.18 11.71 -2.58
C LEU A 89 1.69 11.54 -2.46
N SER A 90 2.16 10.51 -1.73
CA SER A 90 3.58 10.16 -1.64
C SER A 90 4.19 9.90 -3.00
N HIS A 91 3.53 9.08 -3.83
CA HIS A 91 4.03 8.75 -5.17
C HIS A 91 4.08 9.97 -6.09
N LYS A 92 3.08 10.87 -6.00
CA LYS A 92 3.08 12.12 -6.76
C LYS A 92 4.18 13.07 -6.31
N GLY A 93 4.44 13.16 -5.00
CA GLY A 93 5.54 13.94 -4.44
C GLY A 93 6.91 13.42 -4.88
N GLU A 94 7.12 12.10 -4.89
CA GLU A 94 8.35 11.47 -5.39
C GLU A 94 8.57 11.72 -6.88
N ILE A 95 7.54 11.61 -7.72
CA ILE A 95 7.65 11.91 -9.16
C ILE A 95 8.05 13.38 -9.36
N ILE A 96 7.42 14.29 -8.61
CA ILE A 96 7.76 15.72 -8.65
C ILE A 96 9.22 15.92 -8.22
N ALA A 97 9.63 15.37 -7.08
CA ALA A 97 11.00 15.50 -6.57
C ALA A 97 12.05 14.93 -7.54
N ALA A 98 11.79 13.78 -8.15
CA ALA A 98 12.69 13.15 -9.12
C ALA A 98 12.86 13.95 -10.43
N HIS A 99 11.94 14.87 -10.76
CA HIS A 99 12.06 15.77 -11.91
C HIS A 99 12.56 17.18 -11.53
N ILE A 100 12.66 17.48 -10.24
CA ILE A 100 12.97 18.82 -9.71
C ILE A 100 14.36 18.87 -9.06
N SER A 101 14.85 17.75 -8.49
CA SER A 101 16.05 17.73 -7.64
C SER A 101 17.34 18.14 -8.32
N ASP A 102 17.41 18.07 -9.65
CA ASP A 102 18.68 18.20 -10.34
C ASP A 102 18.95 19.64 -10.82
N ASP A 103 17.93 20.50 -11.03
CA ASP A 103 18.12 21.84 -11.62
C ASP A 103 17.11 22.96 -11.21
N VAL A 104 16.20 22.74 -10.25
CA VAL A 104 15.16 23.75 -9.91
C VAL A 104 15.56 24.58 -8.68
N ASN A 105 15.61 25.92 -8.83
CA ASN A 105 15.91 26.83 -7.72
C ASN A 105 14.66 27.26 -6.92
N ASP A 106 14.87 27.89 -5.76
CA ASP A 106 13.80 28.29 -4.84
C ASP A 106 12.73 29.19 -5.49
N LYS A 107 13.10 30.02 -6.47
CA LYS A 107 12.16 30.90 -7.15
C LYS A 107 11.23 30.10 -8.07
N GLU A 108 11.80 29.17 -8.84
CA GLU A 108 11.05 28.29 -9.74
C GLU A 108 10.13 27.35 -8.95
N MET A 109 10.58 26.86 -7.80
CA MET A 109 9.75 26.08 -6.88
C MET A 109 8.52 26.88 -6.40
N ASN A 110 8.72 28.15 -6.02
CA ASN A 110 7.62 29.02 -5.60
C ASN A 110 6.62 29.28 -6.75
N GLU A 111 7.10 29.43 -7.99
CA GLU A 111 6.24 29.57 -9.16
C GLU A 111 5.39 28.31 -9.40
N ILE A 112 5.99 27.13 -9.26
CA ILE A 112 5.27 25.83 -9.34
C ILE A 112 4.18 25.74 -8.25
N ILE A 113 4.51 26.09 -7.01
CA ILE A 113 3.56 26.08 -5.89
C ILE A 113 2.39 27.03 -6.17
N ASN A 114 2.68 28.26 -6.60
CA ASN A 114 1.66 29.24 -6.95
C ASN A 114 0.74 28.75 -8.07
N PHE A 115 1.29 28.08 -9.08
CA PHE A 115 0.50 27.51 -10.17
C PHE A 115 -0.41 26.36 -9.70
N ILE A 116 0.07 25.50 -8.80
CA ILE A 116 -0.75 24.43 -8.21
C ILE A 116 -1.95 25.03 -7.45
N GLU A 117 -1.72 26.06 -6.64
CA GLU A 117 -2.79 26.74 -5.89
C GLU A 117 -3.77 27.46 -6.82
N TYR A 118 -3.29 28.08 -7.89
CA TYR A 118 -4.14 28.65 -8.93
C TYR A 118 -5.08 27.59 -9.54
N ILE A 119 -4.57 26.42 -9.94
CA ILE A 119 -5.38 25.34 -10.52
C ILE A 119 -6.39 24.78 -9.49
N LYS A 120 -6.01 24.65 -8.22
CA LYS A 120 -6.93 24.23 -7.15
C LYS A 120 -8.08 25.20 -6.96
N SER A 121 -7.79 26.51 -6.92
CA SER A 121 -8.83 27.54 -6.76
C SER A 121 -9.84 27.51 -7.92
N LYS A 122 -9.36 27.37 -9.16
CA LYS A 122 -10.22 27.27 -10.34
C LYS A 122 -11.17 26.07 -10.29
N ARG A 123 -10.70 24.89 -9.88
CA ARG A 123 -11.55 23.68 -9.74
C ARG A 123 -12.61 23.79 -8.65
N ASN A 124 -12.38 24.60 -7.63
CA ASN A 124 -13.36 24.83 -6.57
C ASN A 124 -14.39 25.90 -6.93
N SER A 125 -14.08 26.79 -7.88
CA SER A 125 -15.02 27.78 -8.42
C SER A 125 -16.00 27.21 -9.45
N ASP A 126 -15.68 26.05 -10.05
CA ASP A 126 -16.51 25.35 -11.05
C ASP A 126 -17.45 24.29 -10.43
N LYS A 127 -17.57 24.23 -9.09
CA LYS A 127 -18.49 23.36 -8.33
C LYS A 127 -19.54 24.18 -7.60
#